data_AF-A0A941NQB9-F1
#
_entry.id   AF-A0A941NQB9-F1
#
_cell.length_a   1.000
_cell.length_b   1.000
_cell.length_c   1.000
_cell.angle_alpha   90.00
_cell.angle_beta   90.00
_cell.angle_gamma   90.00
#
_symmetry.space_group_name_H-M   'P 1'
#
loop_
_entity.id
_entity.type
_entity.pdbx_description
1 polymer ?
#
loop_
_entity_poly.entity_id
_entity_poly.type
_entity_poly.pdbx_seq_one_letter_code
_entity_poly.pdbx_strand_id
1 'polypeptide(L)' 'MKIWKLSPKEDNGYVRVRAETEARAREIAYQKFVSSKAHKTIHNKDWSKLAWNDKNQVTCELEDDDISNTEGFLDIV' A
#
# COMPACT_ATOMS: atom_id res chain seq x y z
N MET A 1 14.38 -4.31 6.36
CA MET A 1 13.18 -3.47 6.58
C MET A 1 11.92 -4.34 6.45
N LYS A 2 10.74 -3.93 6.92
CA LYS A 2 9.52 -4.76 6.89
C LYS A 2 8.72 -4.56 5.60
N ILE A 3 8.02 -5.60 5.16
CA ILE A 3 7.05 -5.53 4.06
C ILE A 3 5.65 -5.52 4.65
N TRP A 4 4.84 -4.55 4.24
CA TRP A 4 3.44 -4.43 4.63
C TRP A 4 2.57 -4.64 3.40
N LYS A 5 1.76 -5.68 3.42
CA LYS A 5 0.79 -5.98 2.38
C LYS A 5 -0.56 -5.35 2.77
N LEU A 6 -0.93 -4.29 2.07
CA LEU A 6 -2.18 -3.57 2.27
C LEU A 6 -3.20 -4.05 1.23
N SER A 7 -4.31 -4.63 1.70
CA SER A 7 -5.36 -5.17 0.81
C SER A 7 -6.72 -4.54 1.17
N PRO A 8 -7.49 -4.02 0.20
CA PRO A 8 -8.85 -3.57 0.46
C PRO A 8 -9.73 -4.75 0.89
N LYS A 9 -10.70 -4.54 1.80
CA LYS A 9 -11.58 -5.63 2.27
C LYS A 9 -12.66 -6.02 1.26
N GLU A 10 -13.18 -5.05 0.53
CA GLU A 10 -14.31 -5.24 -0.41
C GLU A 10 -13.84 -5.44 -1.86
N ASP A 11 -12.52 -5.51 -2.08
CA ASP A 11 -11.95 -5.57 -3.41
C ASP A 11 -10.80 -6.58 -3.47
N ASN A 12 -10.58 -7.17 -4.65
CA ASN A 12 -9.49 -8.11 -4.87
C ASN A 12 -8.26 -7.34 -5.32
N GLY A 13 -7.18 -7.48 -4.56
CA GLY A 13 -5.88 -6.91 -4.88
C GLY A 13 -5.13 -6.53 -3.63
N TYR A 14 -3.86 -6.18 -3.80
CA TYR A 14 -3.02 -5.74 -2.69
C TYR A 14 -1.88 -4.86 -3.17
N VAL A 15 -1.33 -4.10 -2.24
CA VAL A 15 -0.08 -3.38 -2.43
C VAL A 15 0.92 -3.75 -1.35
N ARG A 16 2.12 -4.14 -1.76
CA ARG A 16 3.24 -4.40 -0.88
C ARG A 16 4.10 -3.15 -0.77
N VAL A 17 4.23 -2.65 0.44
CA VAL A 17 4.98 -1.44 0.76
C VAL A 17 6.07 -1.80 1.76
N ARG A 18 7.31 -1.45 1.43
CA ARG A 18 8.43 -1.55 2.37
C ARG A 18 8.50 -0.31 3.24
N ALA A 19 8.37 -0.49 4.54
CA ALA A 19 8.42 0.59 5.53
C ALA A 19 8.77 0.05 6.92
N GLU A 20 9.30 0.91 7.80
CA GLU A 20 9.63 0.51 9.17
C GLU A 20 8.38 0.17 10.02
N THR A 21 7.25 0.81 9.73
CA THR A 21 6.00 0.68 10.49
C THR A 21 4.77 0.59 9.58
N GLU A 22 3.68 0.01 10.09
CA GLU A 22 2.38 -0.07 9.41
C GLU A 22 1.88 1.33 9.01
N ALA A 23 2.02 2.30 9.91
CA ALA A 23 1.59 3.69 9.69
C ALA A 23 2.34 4.33 8.51
N ARG A 24 3.65 4.10 8.42
CA ARG A 24 4.48 4.61 7.33
C ARG A 24 4.14 3.95 6.00
N ALA A 25 3.87 2.65 5.99
CA ALA A 25 3.39 1.94 4.79
C ALA A 25 2.06 2.51 4.26
N ARG A 26 1.12 2.80 5.16
CA ARG A 26 -0.16 3.43 4.82
C ARG A 26 0.00 4.86 4.29
N GLU A 27 0.93 5.63 4.86
CA GLU A 27 1.25 6.98 4.38
C GLU A 27 1.82 6.96 2.96
N ILE A 28 2.77 6.06 2.67
CA ILE A 28 3.34 5.89 1.32
C ILE A 28 2.23 5.53 0.31
N ALA A 29 1.32 4.61 0.68
CA ALA A 29 0.17 4.27 -0.15
C ALA A 29 -0.74 5.49 -0.39
N TYR A 30 -1.12 6.22 0.66
CA TYR A 30 -1.94 7.42 0.56
C TYR A 30 -1.32 8.49 -0.33
N GLN A 31 -0.03 8.80 -0.13
CA GLN A 31 0.66 9.81 -0.93
C GLN A 31 0.68 9.44 -2.42
N LYS A 32 0.79 8.14 -2.73
CA LYS A 32 0.84 7.68 -4.12
C LYS A 32 -0.52 7.64 -4.78
N PHE A 33 -1.54 7.09 -4.11
CA PHE A 33 -2.85 6.83 -4.69
C PHE A 33 -3.83 8.00 -4.52
N VAL A 34 -3.63 8.88 -3.54
CA VAL A 34 -4.55 9.98 -3.23
C VAL A 34 -3.90 11.35 -3.49
N SER A 35 -2.62 11.53 -3.14
CA SER A 35 -1.95 12.84 -3.21
C SER A 35 -1.27 13.13 -4.56
N SER A 36 -0.82 12.12 -5.30
CA SER A 36 -0.08 12.29 -6.56
C SER A 36 -0.95 12.00 -7.78
N LYS A 37 -0.87 12.86 -8.81
CA LYS A 37 -1.51 12.75 -10.15
C LYS A 37 -1.28 11.42 -10.91
N ALA A 38 -0.65 10.42 -10.30
CA ALA A 38 -0.31 9.11 -10.86
C ALA A 38 -1.46 8.06 -10.76
N HIS A 39 -2.70 8.48 -10.49
CA HIS A 39 -3.86 7.61 -10.26
C HIS A 39 -4.20 6.64 -11.39
N LYS A 40 -3.68 6.87 -12.61
CA LYS A 40 -4.07 6.12 -13.81
C LYS A 40 -2.96 5.25 -14.42
N THR A 41 -1.71 5.38 -13.97
CA THR A 41 -0.58 4.78 -14.69
C THR A 41 -0.24 3.36 -14.22
N ILE A 42 -0.78 2.93 -13.08
CA ILE A 42 -0.38 1.67 -12.42
C ILE A 42 -1.56 0.69 -12.28
N HIS A 43 -2.82 1.09 -12.53
CA HIS A 43 -4.00 0.22 -12.31
C HIS A 43 -5.15 0.44 -13.29
N ASN A 44 -5.96 -0.63 -13.44
CA ASN A 44 -7.33 -0.59 -13.99
C ASN A 44 -8.40 -0.23 -12.93
N LYS A 45 -8.10 -0.32 -11.62
CA LYS A 45 -9.02 0.03 -10.52
C LYS A 45 -8.61 1.32 -9.82
N ASP A 46 -9.58 2.20 -9.57
CA ASP A 46 -9.37 3.49 -8.92
C ASP A 46 -9.44 3.36 -7.39
N TRP A 47 -8.30 3.09 -6.76
CA TRP A 47 -8.15 3.04 -5.30
C TRP A 47 -7.82 4.39 -4.66
N SER A 48 -7.93 5.50 -5.41
CA SER A 48 -7.70 6.85 -4.87
C SER A 48 -8.71 7.26 -3.79
N LYS A 49 -9.86 6.56 -3.74
CA LYS A 49 -10.93 6.80 -2.76
C LYS A 49 -10.85 5.90 -1.53
N LEU A 50 -9.94 4.92 -1.51
CA LEU A 50 -9.77 4.07 -0.33
C LEU A 50 -9.24 4.91 0.83
N ALA A 51 -9.87 4.75 2.00
CA ALA A 51 -9.34 5.29 3.24
C ALA A 51 -8.15 4.42 3.69
N TRP A 52 -6.96 4.67 3.12
CA TRP A 52 -5.73 3.90 3.38
C TRP A 52 -5.33 3.81 4.87
N ASN A 53 -5.79 4.76 5.68
CA ASN A 53 -5.57 4.80 7.13
C ASN A 53 -6.66 4.09 7.94
N ASP A 54 -7.76 3.68 7.31
CA ASP A 54 -8.89 3.00 7.95
C ASP A 54 -8.71 1.47 7.91
N LYS A 55 -8.54 0.86 9.09
CA LYS A 55 -8.40 -0.60 9.26
C LYS A 55 -9.68 -1.37 8.91
N ASN A 56 -10.82 -0.69 8.83
CA ASN A 56 -12.08 -1.31 8.41
C ASN A 56 -12.18 -1.44 6.90
N GLN A 57 -11.47 -0.61 6.13
CA GLN A 57 -11.48 -0.67 4.66
C GLN A 57 -10.23 -1.35 4.10
N VAL A 58 -9.07 -1.19 4.75
CA VAL A 58 -7.79 -1.72 4.28
C VAL A 58 -7.14 -2.58 5.36
N THR A 59 -7.07 -3.88 5.09
CA THR A 59 -6.29 -4.84 5.87
C THR A 59 -4.81 -4.62 5.66
N CYS A 60 -4.00 -4.91 6.68
CA CYS A 60 -2.55 -4.81 6.58
C CYS A 60 -1.92 -6.05 7.22
N GLU A 61 -1.16 -6.77 6.43
CA GLU A 61 -0.47 -7.99 6.84
C GLU A 61 1.05 -7.73 6.80
N LEU A 62 1.74 -8.12 7.87
CA LEU A 62 3.20 -8.06 7.92
C LEU A 62 3.75 -9.30 7.21
N GLU A 63 4.56 -9.07 6.18
CA GLU A 63 5.34 -10.12 5.52
C GLU A 63 6.80 -10.00 5.96
N ASP A 64 7.41 -11.14 6.28
CA ASP A 64 8.83 -11.21 6.58
C ASP A 64 9.67 -11.22 5.30
N ASP A 65 10.87 -10.66 5.45
CA ASP A 65 12.01 -10.79 4.55
C ASP A 65 12.03 -9.90 3.29
N ASP A 66 12.95 -8.93 3.33
CA ASP A 66 13.59 -8.39 2.13
C ASP A 66 15.03 -7.97 2.45
N ILE A 67 15.96 -8.26 1.53
CA ILE A 67 17.38 -7.95 1.64
C ILE A 67 17.65 -6.45 1.44
N SER A 68 16.69 -5.69 0.88
CA SER A 68 16.86 -4.28 0.56
C SER A 68 16.33 -3.34 1.66
N ASN A 69 17.12 -2.29 1.95
CA ASN A 69 16.84 -1.29 2.98
C ASN A 69 16.15 -0.02 2.44
N THR A 70 15.72 0.02 1.19
CA THR A 70 15.05 1.20 0.61
C THR A 70 13.54 1.12 0.78
N GLU A 71 12.91 2.21 1.28
CA GLU A 71 11.45 2.32 1.44
C GLU A 71 10.76 2.50 0.07
N GLY A 72 9.54 1.98 -0.06
CA GLY A 72 8.74 2.18 -1.26
C GLY A 72 7.86 0.99 -1.65
N PHE A 73 7.29 1.05 -2.86
CA PHE A 73 6.47 -0.04 -3.41
C PHE A 73 7.35 -1.21 -3.85
N LEU A 74 6.94 -2.41 -3.49
CA LEU A 74 7.56 -3.65 -3.95
C LEU A 74 6.73 -4.30 -5.05
N ASP A 75 5.42 -4.32 -4.86
CA ASP A 75 4.50 -4.96 -5.79
C ASP A 75 3.08 -4.46 -5.59
N ILE A 76 2.29 -4.54 -6.65
CA ILE A 76 0.89 -4.12 -6.69
C ILE A 76 0.15 -5.11 -7.58
N VAL A 77 -0.90 -5.78 -7.05
CA VAL A 77 -1.71 -6.80 -7.74
C VAL A 77 -3.18 -6.41 -7.72
#